data_AF-A0A0G1Q6C1-F1
#
_entry.id   AF-A0A0G1Q6C1-F1
#
_cell.length_a   1.000
_cell.length_b   1.000
_cell.length_c   1.000
_cell.angle_alpha   90.00
_cell.angle_beta   90.00
_cell.angle_gamma   90.00
#
_symmetry.space_group_name_H-M   'P 1'
#
loop_
_entity.id
_entity.type
_entity.pdbx_description
1 polymer ?
#
loop_
_entity_poly.entity_id
_entity_poly.type
_entity_poly.pdbx_seq_one_letter_code
_entity_poly.pdbx_strand_id
1 'polypeptide(L)'
;MLFRFLYPPDFTVTEIDDESGYTILAQNSAKKAAFQIFLNPFDLSTEASAKAGESWVLTPARIKKDLPNMIIENPQPVLIGADKNIPALIFFSQDQTLGRTREIWFVGNGHLFQVETFADQDSMIGPVMDTFQFLQ
;
A
#
# COMPACT_ATOMS: atom_id res chain seq x y z
N MET A 1 -6.20 8.06 -13.00
CA MET A 1 -6.76 7.27 -11.89
C MET A 1 -7.06 8.23 -10.76
N LEU A 2 -8.27 8.21 -10.20
CA LEU A 2 -8.65 9.12 -9.11
C LEU A 2 -8.92 8.30 -7.85
N PHE A 3 -8.30 8.68 -6.75
CA PHE A 3 -8.52 8.10 -5.43
C PHE A 3 -8.35 9.20 -4.38
N ARG A 4 -8.81 8.93 -3.16
CA ARG A 4 -8.60 9.81 -2.01
C ARG A 4 -8.42 9.00 -0.74
N PHE A 5 -7.75 9.61 0.22
CA PHE A 5 -7.66 9.14 1.60
C PHE A 5 -7.52 10.36 2.51
N LEU A 6 -7.91 10.22 3.77
CA LEU A 6 -7.65 11.19 4.82
C LEU A 6 -6.35 10.84 5.52
N TYR A 7 -5.61 11.87 5.93
CA TYR A 7 -4.37 11.73 6.67
C TYR A 7 -4.36 12.71 7.86
N PRO A 8 -3.51 12.49 8.88
CA PRO A 8 -3.46 13.39 10.03
C PRO A 8 -3.14 14.83 9.59
N PRO A 9 -3.88 15.85 10.08
CA PRO A 9 -3.83 17.21 9.53
C PRO A 9 -2.47 17.91 9.73
N ASP A 10 -1.62 17.38 10.59
CA ASP A 10 -0.28 17.91 10.87
C ASP A 10 0.83 17.21 10.06
N PHE A 11 0.47 16.39 9.07
CA PHE A 11 1.42 15.82 8.13
C PHE A 11 1.58 16.73 6.91
N THR A 12 2.83 16.85 6.45
CA THR A 12 3.14 17.42 5.15
C THR A 12 3.07 16.30 4.12
N VAL A 13 2.38 16.55 3.01
CA VAL A 13 2.29 15.62 1.88
C VAL A 13 3.08 16.16 0.70
N THR A 14 3.92 15.31 0.12
CA THR A 14 4.69 15.57 -1.08
C THR A 14 4.37 14.50 -2.11
N GLU A 15 4.11 14.90 -3.34
CA GLU A 15 3.96 14.00 -4.49
C GLU A 15 5.23 14.06 -5.33
N ILE A 16 5.71 12.88 -5.74
CA ILE A 16 6.91 12.71 -6.55
C ILE A 16 6.51 11.84 -7.74
N ASP A 17 6.63 12.39 -8.94
CA ASP A 17 6.38 11.69 -10.19
C ASP A 17 7.69 11.68 -10.99
N ASP A 18 8.34 10.52 -11.06
CA ASP A 18 9.61 10.35 -11.77
C ASP A 18 9.65 9.04 -12.59
N GLU A 19 10.79 8.74 -13.22
CA GLU A 19 10.95 7.55 -14.07
C GLU A 19 10.72 6.22 -13.33
N SER A 20 10.84 6.23 -12.00
CA SER A 20 10.62 5.07 -11.12
C SER A 20 9.14 4.82 -10.89
N GLY A 21 8.30 5.86 -10.97
CA GLY A 21 6.86 5.78 -10.75
C GLY A 21 6.32 6.95 -9.93
N TYR A 22 5.07 6.82 -9.48
CA TYR A 22 4.39 7.87 -8.72
C TYR A 22 4.38 7.53 -7.23
N THR A 23 4.91 8.43 -6.42
CA THR A 23 5.04 8.29 -4.97
C THR A 23 4.31 9.42 -4.25
N ILE A 24 3.55 9.09 -3.22
CA ILE A 24 3.01 10.05 -2.26
C ILE A 24 3.73 9.80 -0.93
N LEU A 25 4.46 10.80 -0.44
CA LEU A 25 5.11 10.78 0.87
C LEU A 25 4.37 11.70 1.83
N ALA A 26 3.85 11.14 2.92
CA ALA A 26 3.22 11.90 4.00
C ALA A 26 4.08 11.78 5.26
N GLN A 27 4.53 12.90 5.82
CA GLN A 27 5.46 12.88 6.96
C GLN A 27 5.22 13.99 7.97
N ASN A 28 5.59 13.70 9.22
CA ASN A 28 5.68 14.63 10.32
C ASN A 28 6.95 14.35 11.12
N SER A 29 7.98 15.19 10.90
CA SER A 29 9.30 15.02 11.53
C SER A 29 9.26 15.21 13.05
N ALA A 30 8.35 16.03 13.58
CA ALA A 30 8.23 16.27 15.01
C ALA A 30 7.72 15.02 15.75
N LYS A 31 6.79 14.29 15.12
CA LYS A 31 6.25 13.02 15.63
C LYS A 31 7.08 11.80 15.21
N LYS A 32 8.10 11.98 14.37
CA LYS A 32 8.85 10.89 13.71
C LYS A 32 7.93 9.88 13.04
N ALA A 33 6.88 10.39 12.39
CA ALA A 33 5.87 9.57 11.74
C ALA A 33 5.85 9.85 10.24
N ALA A 34 5.76 8.78 9.46
CA ALA A 34 5.71 8.89 8.01
C ALA A 34 5.10 7.62 7.40
N PHE A 35 4.43 7.79 6.27
CA PHE A 35 4.14 6.69 5.37
C PHE A 35 4.36 7.14 3.93
N GLN A 36 4.67 6.18 3.07
CA GLN A 36 4.70 6.39 1.64
C GLN A 36 3.70 5.48 0.94
N ILE A 37 3.16 5.95 -0.17
CA ILE A 37 2.37 5.15 -1.10
C ILE A 37 3.09 5.21 -2.44
N PHE A 38 3.60 4.07 -2.89
CA PHE A 38 4.19 3.93 -4.21
C PHE A 38 3.22 3.22 -5.15
N LEU A 39 3.02 3.77 -6.34
CA LEU A 39 2.05 3.31 -7.31
C LEU A 39 2.76 2.86 -8.58
N ASN A 40 2.58 1.58 -8.90
CA ASN A 40 3.11 0.98 -10.13
C ASN A 40 1.98 0.44 -11.00
N PRO A 41 2.05 0.57 -12.34
CA PRO A 41 1.16 -0.16 -13.23
C PRO A 41 1.20 -1.66 -12.92
N PHE A 42 0.03 -2.29 -12.85
CA PHE A 42 -0.10 -3.72 -12.56
C PHE A 42 -1.19 -4.35 -13.42
N ASP A 43 -0.77 -5.15 -14.39
CA ASP A 43 -1.66 -5.79 -15.34
C ASP A 43 -2.27 -7.09 -14.79
N LEU A 44 -3.47 -6.97 -14.21
CA LEU A 44 -4.25 -8.10 -13.74
C LEU A 44 -4.67 -9.06 -14.86
N SER A 45 -4.66 -8.66 -16.14
CA SER A 45 -5.07 -9.56 -17.23
C SER A 45 -4.12 -10.75 -17.39
N THR A 46 -2.89 -10.63 -16.90
CA THR A 46 -1.88 -11.69 -16.90
C THR A 46 -1.99 -12.62 -15.68
N GLU A 47 -2.84 -12.28 -14.72
CA GLU A 47 -3.02 -13.05 -13.50
C GLU A 47 -4.11 -14.10 -13.69
N ALA A 48 -3.72 -15.38 -13.71
CA ALA A 48 -4.65 -16.49 -13.90
C ALA A 48 -5.76 -16.58 -12.84
N SER A 49 -5.54 -16.01 -11.66
CA SER A 49 -6.54 -15.91 -10.59
C SER A 49 -7.41 -14.66 -10.66
N ALA A 50 -7.06 -13.67 -11.49
CA ALA A 50 -7.88 -12.49 -11.69
C ALA A 50 -9.05 -12.81 -12.61
N LYS A 51 -10.26 -12.62 -12.09
CA LYS A 51 -11.49 -12.71 -12.87
C LYS A 51 -12.04 -11.30 -13.05
N ALA A 52 -12.48 -11.00 -14.27
CA ALA A 52 -13.11 -9.72 -14.57
C ALA A 52 -14.32 -9.50 -13.65
N GLY A 53 -14.32 -8.37 -12.94
CA GLY A 53 -15.40 -8.00 -12.02
C GLY A 53 -15.29 -8.57 -10.60
N GLU A 54 -14.27 -9.36 -10.28
CA GLU A 54 -14.00 -9.81 -8.91
C GLU A 54 -12.86 -9.00 -8.27
N SER A 55 -13.00 -8.68 -6.98
CA SER A 55 -11.89 -8.07 -6.22
C SER A 55 -10.75 -9.09 -6.09
N TRP A 56 -9.60 -8.78 -6.67
CA TRP A 56 -8.44 -9.65 -6.63
C TRP A 56 -7.62 -9.42 -5.37
N VAL A 57 -7.22 -10.52 -4.71
CA VAL A 57 -6.45 -10.48 -3.47
C VAL A 57 -4.98 -10.74 -3.77
N LEU A 58 -4.13 -9.76 -3.45
CA LEU A 58 -2.68 -9.93 -3.54
C LEU A 58 -2.21 -10.98 -2.51
N THR A 59 -1.31 -11.87 -2.93
CA THR A 59 -0.78 -12.94 -2.08
C THR A 59 0.75 -12.85 -1.93
N PRO A 60 1.32 -13.38 -0.83
CA PRO A 60 2.79 -13.43 -0.66
C PRO A 60 3.50 -14.16 -1.81
N ALA A 61 2.92 -15.29 -2.26
CA ALA A 61 3.46 -16.05 -3.37
C ALA A 61 3.50 -15.22 -4.66
N ARG A 62 2.48 -14.39 -4.88
CA ARG A 62 2.46 -13.50 -6.04
C ARG A 62 3.49 -12.38 -5.92
N ILE A 63 3.63 -11.75 -4.76
CA ILE A 63 4.69 -10.74 -4.54
C ILE A 63 6.06 -11.36 -4.83
N LYS A 64 6.33 -12.57 -4.32
CA LYS A 64 7.61 -13.26 -4.53
C LYS A 64 7.89 -13.70 -5.96
N LYS A 65 6.88 -13.78 -6.82
CA LYS A 65 7.08 -14.03 -8.26
C LYS A 65 7.78 -12.85 -8.93
N ASP A 66 7.48 -11.61 -8.52
CA ASP A 66 8.12 -10.40 -9.06
C ASP A 66 9.34 -9.98 -8.23
N LEU A 67 9.29 -10.19 -6.91
CA LEU A 67 10.32 -9.82 -5.95
C LEU A 67 10.75 -11.06 -5.13
N PRO A 68 11.55 -11.99 -5.70
CA PRO A 68 11.90 -13.25 -5.04
C PRO A 68 12.58 -13.09 -3.67
N ASN A 69 13.31 -11.99 -3.50
CA ASN A 69 14.07 -11.69 -2.28
C ASN A 69 13.29 -10.86 -1.25
N MET A 70 12.01 -10.53 -1.52
CA MET A 70 11.19 -9.76 -0.60
C MET A 70 11.01 -10.52 0.72
N ILE A 71 11.30 -9.85 1.83
CA ILE A 71 10.99 -10.35 3.16
C ILE A 71 9.50 -10.09 3.41
N ILE A 72 8.76 -11.15 3.68
CA ILE A 72 7.32 -11.09 3.97
C ILE A 72 7.08 -11.90 5.23
N GLU A 73 6.93 -11.19 6.35
CA GLU A 73 6.69 -11.78 7.67
C GLU A 73 5.25 -11.55 8.11
N ASN A 74 4.64 -12.60 8.68
CA ASN A 74 3.27 -12.57 9.20
C ASN A 74 2.24 -11.95 8.23
N PRO A 75 2.16 -12.40 6.96
CA PRO A 75 1.20 -11.86 6.01
C PRO A 75 -0.22 -12.15 6.45
N GLN A 76 -1.08 -11.14 6.43
CA GLN A 76 -2.50 -11.25 6.76
C GLN A 76 -3.34 -10.59 5.66
N PRO A 77 -4.34 -11.27 5.09
CA PRO A 77 -5.32 -10.61 4.25
C PRO A 77 -6.24 -9.75 5.13
N VAL A 78 -6.51 -8.52 4.67
CA VAL A 78 -7.39 -7.56 5.36
C VAL A 78 -8.29 -6.85 4.35
N LEU A 79 -9.37 -6.24 4.85
CA LEU A 79 -10.22 -5.34 4.08
C LEU A 79 -9.99 -3.91 4.56
N ILE A 80 -9.63 -3.03 3.63
CA ILE A 80 -9.40 -1.60 3.87
C ILE A 80 -10.43 -0.76 3.11
N GLY A 81 -10.30 0.55 3.23
CA GLY A 81 -11.16 1.55 2.61
C GLY A 81 -12.44 1.80 3.39
N ALA A 82 -13.09 2.93 3.05
CA ALA A 82 -14.24 3.44 3.80
C ALA A 82 -15.40 2.44 3.88
N ASP A 83 -15.59 1.64 2.83
CA ASP A 83 -16.64 0.63 2.72
C ASP A 83 -16.14 -0.79 3.04
N LYS A 84 -14.89 -0.94 3.52
CA LYS A 84 -14.24 -2.23 3.83
C LYS A 84 -14.35 -3.24 2.69
N ASN A 85 -14.12 -2.79 1.46
CA ASN A 85 -14.33 -3.59 0.25
C ASN A 85 -13.06 -3.74 -0.63
N ILE A 86 -11.94 -3.14 -0.22
CA ILE A 86 -10.66 -3.24 -0.93
C ILE A 86 -9.83 -4.34 -0.25
N PRO A 87 -9.58 -5.49 -0.91
CA PRO A 87 -8.68 -6.50 -0.36
C PRO A 87 -7.24 -6.01 -0.39
N ALA A 88 -6.58 -6.10 0.75
CA ALA A 88 -5.17 -5.78 0.90
C ALA A 88 -4.45 -6.91 1.62
N LEU A 89 -3.14 -6.96 1.43
CA LEU A 89 -2.24 -7.81 2.17
C LEU A 89 -1.39 -6.93 3.08
N ILE A 90 -1.52 -7.12 4.40
CA ILE A 90 -0.67 -6.48 5.40
C ILE A 90 0.41 -7.44 5.86
N PHE A 91 1.65 -6.97 5.99
CA PHE A 91 2.78 -7.79 6.44
C PHE A 91 3.87 -6.92 7.06
N PHE A 92 4.87 -7.56 7.66
CA PHE A 92 6.13 -6.88 8.00
C PHE A 92 7.20 -7.20 6.96
N SER A 93 8.08 -6.23 6.72
CA SER A 93 9.24 -6.36 5.84
C SER A 93 10.47 -5.71 6.49
N GLN A 94 11.55 -5.62 5.72
CA GLN A 94 12.80 -5.00 6.08
C GLN A 94 13.22 -4.07 4.94
N ASP A 95 13.27 -2.78 5.22
CA ASP A 95 13.93 -1.80 4.37
C ASP A 95 15.38 -1.58 4.82
N GLN A 96 16.25 -1.21 3.88
CA GLN A 96 17.67 -0.97 4.17
C GLN A 96 17.91 0.30 4.98
N THR A 97 17.05 1.31 4.82
CA THR A 97 17.19 2.63 5.45
C THR A 97 16.31 2.75 6.69
N LEU A 98 15.04 2.36 6.58
CA LEU A 98 14.03 2.52 7.64
C LEU A 98 14.08 1.42 8.69
N GLY A 99 14.70 0.28 8.38
CA GLY A 99 14.70 -0.87 9.26
C GLY A 99 13.46 -1.74 9.06
N ARG A 100 12.84 -2.21 10.15
CA ARG A 100 11.64 -3.03 10.06
C ARG A 100 10.44 -2.17 9.66
N THR A 101 9.73 -2.58 8.62
CA THR A 101 8.61 -1.82 8.07
C THR A 101 7.30 -2.57 8.17
N ARG A 102 6.21 -1.80 8.20
CA ARG A 102 4.84 -2.27 8.01
C ARG A 102 4.43 -1.98 6.58
N GLU A 103 3.99 -3.01 5.88
CA GLU A 103 3.60 -2.97 4.47
C GLU A 103 2.10 -3.24 4.34
N ILE A 104 1.39 -2.47 3.52
CA ILE A 104 -0.02 -2.70 3.15
C ILE A 104 -0.14 -2.59 1.64
N TRP A 105 -0.23 -3.73 0.96
CA TRP A 105 -0.20 -3.79 -0.49
C TRP A 105 -1.55 -4.25 -1.04
N PHE A 106 -2.05 -3.58 -2.07
CA PHE A 106 -3.34 -3.89 -2.70
C PHE A 106 -3.34 -3.47 -4.17
N VAL A 107 -4.23 -4.05 -4.95
CA VAL A 107 -4.38 -3.73 -6.37
C VAL A 107 -5.74 -3.09 -6.59
N GLY A 108 -5.76 -2.02 -7.38
CA GLY A 108 -6.99 -1.38 -7.81
C GLY A 108 -6.76 -0.51 -9.03
N ASN A 109 -7.77 -0.40 -9.89
CA ASN A 109 -7.73 0.45 -11.09
C ASN A 109 -6.46 0.28 -11.96
N GLY A 110 -5.98 -0.95 -12.11
CA GLY A 110 -4.81 -1.29 -12.93
C GLY A 110 -3.44 -0.94 -12.32
N HIS A 111 -3.39 -0.68 -11.01
CA HIS A 111 -2.15 -0.34 -10.32
C HIS A 111 -1.98 -1.17 -9.04
N LEU A 112 -0.73 -1.50 -8.73
CA LEU A 112 -0.31 -1.99 -7.42
C LEU A 112 0.02 -0.78 -6.54
N PHE A 113 -0.66 -0.70 -5.41
CA PHE A 113 -0.40 0.25 -4.35
C PHE A 113 0.47 -0.43 -3.30
N GLN A 114 1.63 0.15 -3.03
CA GLN A 114 2.58 -0.33 -2.02
C GLN A 114 2.68 0.74 -0.94
N VAL A 115 1.98 0.53 0.17
CA VAL A 115 2.02 1.44 1.32
C VAL A 115 3.06 0.94 2.31
N GLU A 116 4.03 1.77 2.63
CA GLU A 116 5.10 1.47 3.59
C GLU A 116 5.13 2.50 4.72
N THR A 117 5.30 2.02 5.95
CA THR A 117 5.53 2.85 7.13
C THR A 117 6.42 2.12 8.15
N PHE A 118 6.79 2.79 9.24
CA PHE A 118 7.53 2.15 10.33
C PHE A 118 6.68 1.07 11.02
N ALA A 119 7.32 -0.03 11.45
CA ALA A 119 6.64 -1.19 12.02
C ALA A 119 5.78 -0.90 13.27
N ASP A 120 6.00 0.21 13.97
CA ASP A 120 5.25 0.63 15.16
C ASP A 120 4.10 1.62 14.88
N GLN A 121 3.84 1.94 13.61
CA GLN A 121 2.85 2.97 13.21
C GLN A 121 1.48 2.43 12.82
N ASP A 122 1.14 1.21 13.26
CA ASP A 122 -0.18 0.59 13.04
C ASP A 122 -1.34 1.49 13.46
N SER A 123 -1.19 2.19 14.60
CA SER A 123 -2.20 3.12 15.11
C SER A 123 -2.43 4.36 14.24
N MET A 124 -1.47 4.71 13.38
CA MET A 124 -1.55 5.81 12.44
C MET A 124 -2.02 5.33 11.07
N ILE A 125 -1.40 4.28 10.53
CA ILE A 125 -1.65 3.85 9.15
C ILE A 125 -3.00 3.14 8.98
N GLY A 126 -3.47 2.40 9.99
CA GLY A 126 -4.77 1.73 9.94
C GLY A 126 -5.93 2.71 9.65
N PRO A 127 -6.11 3.77 10.45
CA PRO A 127 -7.12 4.80 10.20
C PRO A 127 -7.00 5.49 8.83
N VAL A 128 -5.77 5.71 8.34
CA VAL A 128 -5.55 6.27 6.99
C VAL A 128 -6.10 5.31 5.93
N MET A 129 -5.72 4.04 5.99
CA MET A 129 -6.18 3.02 5.04
C MET A 129 -7.68 2.77 5.11
N ASP A 130 -8.29 2.95 6.28
CA ASP A 130 -9.74 2.86 6.48
C ASP A 130 -10.52 3.99 5.79
N THR A 131 -9.86 5.06 5.40
CA THR A 131 -10.51 6.17 4.67
C THR A 131 -10.28 6.10 3.16
N PHE A 132 -9.48 5.15 2.69
CA PHE A 132 -9.12 5.04 1.28
C PHE A 132 -10.36 4.77 0.41
N GLN A 133 -10.48 5.50 -0.70
CA GLN A 133 -11.56 5.33 -1.66
C GLN A 133 -11.05 5.56 -3.08
N PHE A 134 -11.40 4.64 -3.98
CA PHE A 134 -11.33 4.91 -5.42
C PHE A 134 -12.49 5.82 -5.82
N LEU A 135 -12.20 6.84 -6.61
CA LEU A 135 -13.21 7.75 -7.15
C LEU A 135 -13.64 7.24 -8.54
N GLN A 136 -14.95 7.26 -8.79
CA GLN A 136 -15.52 7.01 -10.12
C GLN A 136 -15.36 8.23 -11.02
#